data_AF-A0A7X6ZAH6-F1
#
_entry.id   AF-A0A7X6ZAH6-F1
#
_cell.length_a   1.000
_cell.length_b   1.000
_cell.length_c   1.000
_cell.angle_alpha   90.00
_cell.angle_beta   90.00
_cell.angle_gamma   90.00
#
_symmetry.space_group_name_H-M   'P 1'
#
loop_
_entity.id
_entity.type
_entity.pdbx_description
1 polymer ?
#
loop_
_entity_poly.entity_id
_entity_poly.type
_entity_poly.pdbx_seq_one_letter_code
_entity_poly.pdbx_strand_id
1 'polypeptide(L)'
;MNTIVTTADDQTQVDQAIFRNVAGHFASGVAVVTTAVDGVPYGTTVSAVSSLSMDPPMMLVCLNRSSNTHDQVKKSHTFAISVLSSDQADLAYRFAGKG
;
A
#
# COMPACT_ATOMS: atom_id res chain seq x y z
N MET A 1 -14.04 -0.85 -21.16
CA MET A 1 -14.21 -1.79 -20.04
C MET A 1 -13.00 -2.70 -20.07
N ASN A 2 -12.04 -2.48 -19.16
CA ASN A 2 -10.77 -3.22 -19.17
C ASN A 2 -10.88 -4.30 -18.09
N THR A 3 -10.97 -5.56 -18.51
CA THR A 3 -11.16 -6.72 -17.63
C THR A 3 -9.96 -7.64 -17.77
N ILE A 4 -9.41 -8.13 -16.66
CA ILE A 4 -8.43 -9.22 -16.65
C ILE A 4 -9.19 -10.50 -16.31
N VAL A 5 -9.13 -11.48 -17.21
CA VAL A 5 -9.63 -12.83 -16.97
C VAL A 5 -8.42 -13.75 -16.96
N THR A 6 -8.15 -14.37 -15.82
CA THR A 6 -7.13 -15.42 -15.70
C THR A 6 -7.87 -16.73 -15.42
N THR A 7 -7.69 -17.74 -16.26
CA THR A 7 -8.19 -19.10 -15.99
C THR A 7 -7.13 -19.87 -15.18
N ALA A 8 -7.55 -20.84 -14.37
CA ALA A 8 -6.66 -21.57 -13.45
C ALA A 8 -5.50 -22.31 -14.16
N ASP A 9 -5.63 -22.60 -15.47
CA ASP A 9 -4.64 -23.29 -16.29
C ASP A 9 -3.79 -22.37 -17.18
N ASP A 10 -4.08 -21.07 -17.24
CA ASP A 10 -3.40 -20.14 -18.14
C ASP A 10 -2.28 -19.40 -17.40
N GLN A 11 -1.04 -19.83 -17.64
CA GLN A 11 0.18 -19.19 -17.13
C GLN A 11 0.59 -17.94 -17.95
N THR A 12 -0.28 -17.41 -18.83
CA THR A 12 0.05 -16.17 -19.54
C THR A 12 0.18 -15.00 -18.57
N GLN A 13 1.40 -14.48 -18.49
CA GLN A 13 1.73 -13.33 -17.68
C GLN A 13 1.00 -12.09 -18.21
N VAL A 14 0.09 -11.53 -17.41
CA VAL A 14 -0.60 -10.28 -17.74
C VAL A 14 0.41 -9.14 -17.83
N ASP A 15 0.32 -8.35 -18.90
CA ASP A 15 1.17 -7.16 -19.06
C ASP A 15 1.02 -6.20 -17.87
N GLN A 16 2.14 -5.71 -17.35
CA GLN A 16 2.15 -4.89 -16.14
C GLN A 16 1.44 -3.55 -16.31
N ALA A 17 1.50 -2.95 -17.50
CA ALA A 17 0.83 -1.68 -17.77
C ALA A 17 -0.69 -1.89 -17.85
N ILE A 18 -1.13 -2.97 -18.48
CA ILE A 18 -2.54 -3.37 -18.50
C ILE A 18 -3.04 -3.62 -17.07
N PHE A 19 -2.30 -4.40 -16.27
CA PHE A 19 -2.67 -4.66 -14.87
C PHE A 19 -2.76 -3.38 -14.05
N ARG A 20 -1.75 -2.51 -14.14
CA ARG A 20 -1.73 -1.23 -13.42
C ARG A 20 -2.92 -0.35 -13.81
N ASN A 21 -3.24 -0.30 -15.11
CA ASN A 21 -4.37 0.46 -15.60
C ASN A 21 -5.68 -0.06 -15.01
N VAL A 22 -5.92 -1.38 -15.07
CA VAL A 22 -7.13 -2.01 -14.51
C VAL A 22 -7.22 -1.81 -13.01
N ALA A 23 -6.14 -2.07 -12.27
CA ALA A 23 -6.09 -1.86 -10.82
C ALA A 23 -6.34 -0.39 -10.43
N GLY A 24 -5.86 0.57 -11.24
CA GLY A 24 -6.09 2.00 -11.01
C GLY A 24 -7.55 2.44 -11.11
N HIS A 25 -8.41 1.66 -11.78
CA HIS A 25 -9.86 1.91 -11.79
C HIS A 25 -10.56 1.45 -10.51
N PHE A 26 -9.91 0.64 -9.68
CA PHE A 26 -10.44 0.22 -8.39
C PHE A 26 -10.19 1.31 -7.35
N ALA A 27 -11.21 2.15 -7.13
CA ALA A 27 -11.14 3.24 -6.18
C ALA A 27 -10.77 2.75 -4.78
N SER A 28 -9.80 3.41 -4.16
CA SER A 28 -9.33 3.16 -2.80
C SER A 28 -9.13 4.47 -2.07
N GLY A 29 -9.15 4.43 -0.74
CA GLY A 29 -8.67 5.53 0.07
C GLY A 29 -7.15 5.67 -0.03
N VAL A 30 -6.63 6.80 0.46
CA VAL A 30 -5.19 7.03 0.61
C VAL A 30 -4.83 6.95 2.08
N ALA A 31 -3.75 6.25 2.40
CA ALA A 31 -3.21 6.20 3.75
C ALA A 31 -1.70 6.41 3.75
N VAL A 32 -1.16 6.85 4.88
CA VAL A 32 0.27 6.83 5.15
C VAL A 32 0.55 5.75 6.17
N VAL A 33 1.48 4.87 5.83
CA VAL A 33 2.01 3.88 6.77
C VAL A 33 3.27 4.45 7.39
N THR A 34 3.37 4.41 8.70
CA THR A 34 4.54 4.90 9.43
C THR A 34 5.10 3.85 10.38
N THR A 35 6.37 3.99 10.70
CA THR A 35 7.06 3.19 11.72
C THR A 35 8.22 4.01 12.30
N ALA A 36 8.80 3.55 13.41
CA ALA A 36 9.99 4.15 13.98
C ALA A 36 10.99 3.08 14.43
N VAL A 37 12.27 3.33 14.17
CA VAL A 37 13.40 2.51 14.66
C VAL A 37 14.36 3.47 15.37
N ASP A 38 14.69 3.19 16.63
CA ASP A 38 15.58 4.02 17.45
C ASP A 38 15.18 5.51 17.49
N GLY A 39 13.87 5.79 17.49
CA GLY A 39 13.31 7.14 17.49
C GLY A 39 13.31 7.83 16.12
N VAL A 40 13.85 7.20 15.07
CA VAL A 40 13.84 7.73 13.70
C VAL A 40 12.55 7.31 12.99
N PRO A 41 11.71 8.26 12.54
CA PRO A 41 10.46 7.95 11.86
C PRO A 41 10.68 7.65 10.38
N TYR A 42 9.90 6.70 9.87
CA TYR A 42 9.82 6.35 8.45
C TYR A 42 8.35 6.30 8.05
N GLY A 43 8.06 6.60 6.79
CA GLY A 43 6.70 6.45 6.30
C GLY A 43 6.61 6.39 4.79
N THR A 44 5.48 5.90 4.29
CA THR A 44 5.20 5.88 2.86
C THR A 44 3.70 5.97 2.60
N THR A 45 3.33 6.63 1.50
CA THR A 45 1.95 6.67 1.03
C THR A 45 1.58 5.36 0.36
N VAL A 46 0.42 4.82 0.74
CA VAL A 46 -0.14 3.58 0.23
C VAL A 46 -1.62 3.75 -0.10
N SER A 47 -2.07 3.02 -1.11
CA SER A 47 -3.49 2.79 -1.40
C SER A 47 -3.90 1.33 -1.19
N ALA A 48 -2.93 0.42 -1.09
CA ALA A 48 -3.15 -1.01 -0.89
C ALA A 48 -3.29 -1.35 0.61
N VAL A 49 -4.41 -0.94 1.19
CA VAL A 49 -4.79 -1.21 2.59
C VAL A 49 -6.17 -1.87 2.61
N SER A 50 -6.37 -2.85 3.49
CA SER A 50 -7.67 -3.51 3.69
C SER A 50 -7.89 -3.89 5.15
N SER A 51 -9.16 -3.90 5.57
CA SER A 51 -9.58 -4.63 6.75
C SER A 51 -9.37 -6.12 6.52
N LEU A 52 -8.80 -6.82 7.50
CA LEU A 52 -8.51 -8.25 7.43
C LEU A 52 -9.43 -9.08 8.33
N SER A 53 -9.64 -8.63 9.57
CA SER A 53 -10.55 -9.28 10.52
C SER A 53 -11.13 -8.26 11.50
N MET A 54 -12.31 -8.55 12.01
CA MET A 54 -12.94 -7.79 13.11
C MET A 54 -12.77 -8.49 14.47
N ASP A 55 -12.47 -9.79 14.48
CA ASP A 55 -12.23 -10.57 15.69
C ASP A 55 -11.07 -11.56 15.48
N PRO A 56 -9.86 -11.25 15.98
CA PRO A 56 -9.45 -9.96 16.55
C PRO A 56 -9.39 -8.86 15.46
N PRO A 57 -9.48 -7.57 15.81
CA PRO A 57 -9.32 -6.47 14.86
C PRO A 57 -7.95 -6.50 14.17
N MET A 58 -7.94 -6.67 12.85
CA MET A 58 -6.72 -6.76 12.05
C MET A 58 -6.83 -5.96 10.75
N MET A 59 -5.73 -5.32 10.37
CA MET A 59 -5.56 -4.58 9.12
C MET A 59 -4.39 -5.18 8.33
N LEU A 60 -4.49 -5.13 7.00
CA LEU A 60 -3.44 -5.51 6.07
C LEU A 60 -2.96 -4.29 5.28
N VAL A 61 -1.64 -4.19 5.10
CA VAL A 61 -1.01 -3.24 4.17
C VAL A 61 -0.03 -3.98 3.26
N CYS A 62 -0.04 -3.63 1.98
CA CYS A 62 0.95 -4.10 1.01
C CYS A 62 2.00 -3.02 0.76
N LEU A 63 3.22 -3.24 1.24
CA LEU A 63 4.36 -2.35 0.98
C LEU A 63 5.22 -2.87 -0.17
N ASN A 64 5.73 -1.95 -1.00
CA ASN A 64 6.73 -2.32 -2.00
C ASN A 64 8.01 -2.77 -1.30
N ARG A 65 8.58 -3.90 -1.73
CA ARG A 65 9.83 -4.45 -1.19
C ARG A 65 11.03 -3.52 -1.38
N SER A 66 10.98 -2.59 -2.34
CA SER A 66 12.02 -1.57 -2.54
C SER A 66 11.82 -0.31 -1.70
N SER A 67 10.75 -0.25 -0.89
CA SER A 67 10.53 0.87 0.04
C SER A 67 11.44 0.74 1.25
N ASN A 68 12.17 1.81 1.59
CA ASN A 68 12.91 1.88 2.85
C ASN A 68 11.98 1.61 4.05
N THR A 69 10.76 2.16 4.04
CA THR A 69 9.75 1.93 5.08
C THR A 69 9.40 0.46 5.26
N HIS A 70 9.36 -0.35 4.19
CA HIS A 70 9.16 -1.80 4.31
C HIS A 70 10.24 -2.46 5.17
N ASP A 71 11.51 -2.10 4.93
CA ASP A 71 12.63 -2.67 5.68
C ASP A 71 12.62 -2.23 7.14
N GLN A 72 12.19 -0.99 7.41
CA GLN A 72 12.09 -0.48 8.78
C GLN A 72 10.90 -1.09 9.54
N VAL A 73 9.77 -1.33 8.88
CA VAL A 73 8.62 -2.06 9.49
C VAL A 73 9.04 -3.48 9.89
N LYS A 74 9.87 -4.14 9.07
CA LYS A 74 10.42 -5.46 9.41
C LYS A 74 11.33 -5.42 10.64
N LYS A 75 12.10 -4.34 10.82
CA LYS A 75 13.01 -4.18 11.96
C LYS A 75 12.27 -3.81 13.25
N SER A 76 11.30 -2.91 13.17
CA SER A 76 10.55 -2.42 14.34
C SER A 76 9.42 -3.34 14.78
N HIS A 77 8.99 -4.27 13.91
CA HIS A 77 7.81 -5.13 14.10
C HIS A 77 6.51 -4.37 14.40
N THR A 78 6.48 -3.06 14.11
CA THR A 78 5.35 -2.19 14.41
C THR A 78 5.14 -1.20 13.28
N PHE A 79 3.89 -0.87 13.02
CA PHE A 79 3.53 0.19 12.09
C PHE A 79 2.19 0.81 12.48
N ALA A 80 1.93 2.02 12.00
CA ALA A 80 0.64 2.68 12.10
C ALA A 80 0.09 2.93 10.69
N ILE A 81 -1.24 2.94 10.56
CA ILE A 81 -1.95 3.33 9.33
C ILE A 81 -2.72 4.62 9.63
N SER A 82 -2.38 5.69 8.91
CA SER A 82 -3.10 6.97 8.97
C SER A 82 -3.91 7.15 7.70
N VAL A 83 -5.23 6.97 7.78
CA VAL A 83 -6.13 7.21 6.64
C VAL A 83 -6.28 8.72 6.43
N LEU A 84 -6.02 9.17 5.21
CA LEU A 84 -6.00 10.59 4.88
C LEU A 84 -7.36 11.10 4.38
N SER A 85 -7.67 12.34 4.71
CA SER A 85 -8.80 13.08 4.15
C SER A 85 -8.42 13.77 2.83
N SER A 86 -9.43 14.27 2.09
CA SER A 86 -9.25 14.86 0.76
C SER A 86 -8.41 16.14 0.74
N ASP A 87 -8.34 16.87 1.85
CA ASP A 87 -7.53 18.07 2.05
C ASP A 87 -6.05 17.77 2.36
N GLN A 88 -5.68 16.50 2.57
CA GLN A 88 -4.33 16.08 2.92
C GLN A 88 -3.53 15.55 1.73
N ALA A 89 -3.88 15.96 0.51
CA ALA A 89 -3.17 15.57 -0.71
C ALA A 89 -1.67 15.92 -0.64
N ASP A 90 -1.33 17.10 -0.13
CA ASP A 90 0.08 17.52 0.02
C ASP A 90 0.86 16.59 0.96
N LEU A 91 0.23 16.12 2.03
CA LEU A 91 0.84 15.15 2.94
C LEU A 91 1.05 13.82 2.22
N ALA A 92 0.06 13.35 1.46
CA ALA A 92 0.18 12.15 0.65
C ALA A 92 1.35 12.24 -0.33
N TYR A 93 1.53 13.38 -1.01
CA TYR A 93 2.63 13.56 -1.97
C TYR A 93 4.00 13.59 -1.29
N ARG A 94 4.12 14.19 -0.10
CA ARG A 94 5.38 14.19 0.67
C ARG A 94 5.84 12.77 1.02
N PHE A 95 4.91 11.86 1.29
CA PHE A 95 5.19 10.45 1.62
C PHE A 95 5.16 9.51 0.40
N ALA A 96 4.82 9.99 -0.80
CA ALA A 96 4.76 9.18 -2.03
C ALA A 96 6.12 9.01 -2.73
N GLY A 97 7.14 9.78 -2.32
CA GLY A 97 8.49 9.62 -2.83
C GLY A 97 9.13 8.29 -2.43
N LYS A 98 10.16 7.87 -3.18
CA LYS A 98 11.07 6.83 -2.69
C LYS A 98 11.86 7.46 -1.53
N GLY A 99 11.52 7.08 -0.30
CA GLY A 99 12.38 7.34 0.86
C GLY A 99 13.63 6.46 0.84
#